data_AF-A0A7D5T8R5-F1
#
_entry.id   AF-A0A7D5T8R5-F1
#
_cell.length_a   1.000
_cell.length_b   1.000
_cell.length_c   1.000
_cell.angle_alpha   90.00
_cell.angle_beta   90.00
_cell.angle_gamma   90.00
#
_symmetry.space_group_name_H-M   'P 1'
#
loop_
_entity.id
_entity.type
_entity.pdbx_description
1 polymer ?
#
loop_
_entity_poly.entity_id
_entity_poly.type
_entity_poly.pdbx_seq_one_letter_code
_entity_poly.pdbx_strand_id
1 'polypeptide(L)'
;MTSHTTGPDRCDRCDSIESTNPTAEPLVVGEIGQEPVCHLCRRDELSEETILSESEALVVALKELGDLPHSTIAKQFGLAKSTVDEYNRRADNKLALAKQTVETLNSSVTSASE
;
A
#
# COMPACT_ATOMS: atom_id res chain seq x y z
N MET A 1 -9.74 3.09 -29.33
CA MET A 1 -8.33 3.41 -29.01
C MET A 1 -8.28 3.63 -27.51
N THR A 2 -8.12 2.56 -26.74
CA THR A 2 -8.02 2.64 -25.27
C THR A 2 -6.58 3.01 -24.95
N SER A 3 -6.37 4.27 -24.59
CA SER A 3 -5.14 4.71 -23.97
C SER A 3 -5.00 3.97 -22.64
N HIS A 4 -4.29 2.85 -22.64
CA HIS A 4 -3.70 2.32 -21.43
C HIS A 4 -2.64 3.34 -21.03
N THR A 5 -2.93 4.14 -20.00
CA THR A 5 -1.90 4.90 -19.30
C THR A 5 -0.90 3.88 -18.79
N THR A 6 0.20 3.70 -19.51
CA THR A 6 1.30 2.82 -19.09
C THR A 6 1.86 3.42 -17.81
N GLY A 7 1.54 2.80 -16.67
CA GLY A 7 2.22 3.12 -15.42
C GLY A 7 3.71 2.82 -15.55
N PRO A 8 4.54 3.19 -14.57
CA PRO A 8 5.94 2.82 -14.60
C PRO A 8 6.10 1.30 -14.59
N ASP A 9 6.84 0.75 -15.56
CA ASP A 9 7.08 -0.70 -15.67
C ASP A 9 8.21 -1.18 -14.74
N ARG A 10 8.88 -0.27 -14.02
CA ARG A 10 10.06 -0.57 -13.19
C ARG A 10 10.01 0.19 -11.87
N CYS A 11 10.41 -0.49 -10.80
CA CYS A 11 10.64 0.12 -9.49
C CYS A 11 12.06 0.68 -9.39
N ASP A 12 12.18 1.96 -9.01
CA ASP A 12 13.46 2.64 -8.86
C ASP A 12 14.22 2.23 -7.59
N ARG A 13 13.54 1.60 -6.62
CA ARG A 13 14.14 1.20 -5.32
C ARG A 13 14.83 -0.15 -5.35
N CYS A 14 14.31 -1.11 -6.12
CA CYS A 14 14.83 -2.48 -6.17
C CYS A 14 15.11 -2.96 -7.60
N ASP A 15 15.02 -2.07 -8.59
CA ASP A 15 15.19 -2.36 -10.00
C ASP A 15 14.27 -3.46 -10.57
N SER A 16 13.24 -3.86 -9.83
CA SER A 16 12.30 -4.90 -10.25
C SER A 16 11.40 -4.35 -11.36
N ILE A 17 11.18 -5.18 -12.40
CA ILE A 17 10.39 -4.83 -13.58
C ILE A 17 9.09 -5.63 -13.54
N GLU A 18 7.98 -5.03 -13.95
CA GLU A 18 6.70 -5.71 -14.08
C GLU A 18 6.89 -7.00 -14.90
N SER A 19 6.64 -8.14 -14.24
CA SER A 19 6.79 -9.43 -14.89
C SER A 19 5.59 -9.66 -15.82
N THR A 20 5.85 -9.65 -17.12
CA THR A 20 4.89 -10.08 -18.16
C THR A 20 4.69 -11.61 -18.18
N ASN A 21 5.39 -12.35 -17.33
CA ASN A 21 5.29 -13.80 -17.25
C ASN A 21 4.03 -14.23 -16.47
N PRO A 22 3.06 -14.90 -17.10
CA PRO A 22 1.77 -15.25 -16.46
C PRO A 22 1.87 -16.24 -15.30
N THR A 23 3.05 -16.82 -15.05
CA THR A 23 3.32 -17.76 -13.95
C THR A 23 4.15 -17.17 -12.81
N ALA A 24 4.67 -15.96 -12.96
CA ALA A 24 5.34 -15.25 -11.88
C ALA A 24 4.31 -14.53 -10.99
N GLU A 25 4.64 -14.32 -9.73
CA GLU A 25 3.83 -13.48 -8.84
C GLU A 25 3.68 -12.08 -9.48
N PRO A 26 2.46 -11.52 -9.56
CA PRO A 26 2.23 -10.27 -10.26
C PRO A 26 2.94 -9.12 -9.55
N LEU A 27 3.92 -8.52 -10.21
CA LEU A 27 4.60 -7.33 -9.71
C LEU A 27 3.79 -6.09 -10.05
N VAL A 28 3.10 -5.52 -9.07
CA VAL A 28 2.45 -4.21 -9.20
C VAL A 28 3.46 -3.11 -8.96
N VAL A 29 3.60 -2.18 -9.91
CA VAL A 29 4.41 -0.96 -9.82
C VAL A 29 3.49 0.24 -10.02
N GLY A 30 3.64 1.25 -9.18
CA GLY A 30 2.91 2.51 -9.26
C GLY A 30 3.81 3.68 -8.88
N GLU A 31 3.21 4.85 -8.63
CA GLU A 31 3.95 6.06 -8.27
C GLU A 31 3.59 6.52 -6.85
N ILE A 32 4.60 6.77 -6.03
CA ILE A 32 4.45 7.48 -4.75
C ILE A 32 5.09 8.85 -4.90
N GLY A 33 4.26 9.90 -4.93
CA GLY A 33 4.71 11.25 -5.25
C GLY A 33 5.11 11.37 -6.73
N GLN A 34 6.39 11.14 -7.02
CA GLN A 34 6.98 11.12 -8.38
C GLN A 34 7.97 9.96 -8.57
N GLU A 35 8.03 9.04 -7.60
CA GLU A 35 8.97 7.92 -7.61
C GLU A 35 8.22 6.62 -7.98
N PRO A 36 8.64 5.92 -9.04
CA PRO A 36 8.21 4.57 -9.35
C PRO A 36 8.59 3.55 -8.27
N VAL A 37 7.59 2.95 -7.62
CA VAL A 37 7.79 1.99 -6.52
C VAL A 37 6.94 0.75 -6.76
N CYS A 38 7.51 -0.45 -6.52
CA CYS A 38 6.75 -1.69 -6.52
C CYS A 38 6.10 -1.95 -5.17
N HIS A 39 5.02 -2.74 -5.19
CA HIS A 39 4.28 -3.07 -3.98
C HIS A 39 5.12 -3.82 -2.92
N LEU A 40 6.21 -4.50 -3.31
CA LEU A 40 7.13 -5.13 -2.36
C LEU A 40 7.91 -4.09 -1.57
N CYS A 41 8.58 -3.15 -2.26
CA CYS A 41 9.29 -2.06 -1.59
C CYS A 41 8.36 -1.20 -0.74
N ARG A 42 7.15 -0.93 -1.25
CA ARG A 42 6.17 -0.15 -0.49
C ARG A 42 5.62 -0.91 0.71
N ARG A 43 5.39 -2.22 0.59
CA ARG A 43 5.03 -3.09 1.72
C ARG A 43 6.11 -3.05 2.80
N ASP A 44 7.37 -3.22 2.40
CA ASP A 44 8.49 -3.31 3.34
C ASP A 44 8.62 -1.99 4.11
N GLU A 45 8.61 -0.84 3.40
CA GLU A 45 8.58 0.50 4.00
C GLU A 45 7.42 0.65 5.00
N LEU A 46 6.19 0.32 4.58
CA LEU A 46 5.02 0.42 5.47
C LEU A 46 5.14 -0.51 6.69
N SER A 47 5.70 -1.71 6.54
CA SER A 47 5.85 -2.65 7.65
C SER A 47 6.95 -2.23 8.63
N GLU A 48 7.99 -1.54 8.15
CA GLU A 48 9.11 -1.07 8.97
C GLU A 48 8.78 0.24 9.69
N GLU A 49 8.08 1.15 9.02
CA GLU A 49 7.82 2.50 9.52
C GLU A 49 6.51 2.64 10.30
N THR A 50 5.63 1.62 10.24
CA THR A 50 4.31 1.67 10.88
C THR A 50 4.05 0.45 11.77
N ILE A 51 2.85 0.40 12.37
CA ILE A 51 2.39 -0.74 13.17
C ILE A 51 1.63 -1.80 12.35
N LEU A 52 1.63 -1.67 11.03
CA LEU A 52 1.01 -2.62 10.12
C LEU A 52 1.82 -3.92 10.10
N SER A 53 1.13 -5.06 10.10
CA SER A 53 1.78 -6.34 9.78
C SER A 53 2.13 -6.40 8.30
N GLU A 54 3.05 -7.29 7.91
CA GLU A 54 3.43 -7.46 6.49
C GLU A 54 2.22 -7.71 5.58
N SER A 55 1.22 -8.49 6.03
CA SER A 55 0.00 -8.75 5.25
C SER A 55 -0.92 -7.53 5.13
N GLU A 56 -1.02 -6.73 6.19
CA GLU A 56 -1.77 -5.46 6.16
C GLU A 56 -1.07 -4.45 5.26
N ALA A 57 0.26 -4.30 5.41
CA ALA A 57 1.11 -3.45 4.60
C ALA A 57 1.05 -3.83 3.11
N LEU A 58 1.02 -5.13 2.79
CA LEU A 58 0.87 -5.61 1.42
C LEU A 58 -0.44 -5.15 0.80
N VAL A 59 -1.57 -5.32 1.50
CA VAL A 59 -2.88 -4.89 1.00
C VAL A 59 -2.94 -3.38 0.81
N VAL A 60 -2.37 -2.61 1.74
CA VAL A 60 -2.29 -1.14 1.62
C VAL A 60 -1.44 -0.76 0.40
N ALA A 61 -0.23 -1.32 0.25
CA ALA A 61 0.66 -1.04 -0.87
C ALA A 61 0.02 -1.34 -2.23
N LEU A 62 -0.68 -2.47 -2.36
CA LEU A 62 -1.38 -2.84 -3.59
C LEU A 62 -2.52 -1.88 -3.94
N LYS A 63 -3.20 -1.32 -2.93
CA LYS A 63 -4.26 -0.32 -3.13
C LYS A 63 -3.71 1.06 -3.45
N GLU A 64 -2.63 1.48 -2.79
CA GLU A 64 -1.98 2.77 -3.06
C GLU A 64 -1.41 2.83 -4.48
N LEU A 65 -0.76 1.77 -4.95
CA LEU A 65 -0.02 1.78 -6.21
C LEU A 65 -0.88 1.42 -7.42
N GLY A 66 -1.79 0.45 -7.29
CA GLY A 66 -2.54 -0.10 -8.42
C GLY A 66 -4.03 0.20 -8.43
N ASP A 67 -4.55 0.90 -7.42
CA ASP A 67 -5.99 1.10 -7.19
C ASP A 67 -6.79 -0.21 -7.34
N LEU A 68 -6.18 -1.31 -6.89
CA LEU A 68 -6.72 -2.64 -7.16
C LEU A 68 -7.93 -2.92 -6.26
N PRO A 69 -9.06 -3.38 -6.83
CA PRO A 69 -10.19 -3.78 -6.02
C PRO A 69 -9.85 -5.05 -5.24
N HIS A 70 -10.48 -5.24 -4.07
CA HIS A 70 -10.16 -6.35 -3.17
C HIS A 70 -10.31 -7.73 -3.83
N SER A 71 -11.25 -7.87 -4.77
CA SER A 71 -11.42 -9.11 -5.55
C SER A 71 -10.24 -9.41 -6.47
N THR A 72 -9.61 -8.38 -7.02
CA THR A 72 -8.43 -8.53 -7.87
C THR A 72 -7.22 -8.92 -7.04
N ILE A 73 -7.00 -8.25 -5.90
CA ILE A 73 -5.95 -8.61 -4.93
C ILE A 73 -6.12 -10.06 -4.48
N ALA A 74 -7.35 -10.42 -4.07
CA ALA A 74 -7.67 -11.79 -3.65
C ALA A 74 -7.32 -12.83 -4.72
N LYS A 75 -7.69 -12.58 -5.97
CA LYS A 75 -7.41 -13.48 -7.08
C LYS A 75 -5.92 -13.56 -7.42
N GLN A 76 -5.24 -12.42 -7.48
CA GLN A 76 -3.84 -12.33 -7.90
C GLN A 76 -2.88 -12.94 -6.87
N PHE A 77 -3.17 -12.77 -5.59
CA PHE A 77 -2.30 -13.19 -4.49
C PHE A 77 -2.81 -14.45 -3.78
N GLY A 78 -3.82 -15.14 -4.33
CA GLY A 78 -4.33 -16.40 -3.79
C GLY A 78 -4.98 -16.28 -2.40
N LEU A 79 -5.54 -15.11 -2.07
CA LEU A 79 -6.19 -14.83 -0.79
C LEU A 79 -7.71 -14.95 -0.91
N ALA A 80 -8.40 -15.22 0.20
CA ALA A 80 -9.84 -15.04 0.25
C ALA A 80 -10.19 -13.54 0.24
N LYS A 81 -11.24 -13.14 -0.46
CA LYS A 81 -11.69 -11.74 -0.47
C LYS A 81 -11.95 -11.21 0.94
N SER A 82 -12.57 -12.02 1.80
CA SER A 82 -12.80 -11.68 3.21
C SER A 82 -11.51 -11.45 4.00
N THR A 83 -10.43 -12.14 3.65
CA THR A 83 -9.10 -11.92 4.25
C THR A 83 -8.54 -10.55 3.83
N VAL A 84 -8.67 -10.20 2.55
CA VAL A 84 -8.28 -8.87 2.05
C VAL A 84 -9.12 -7.77 2.70
N ASP A 85 -10.44 -7.98 2.81
CA ASP A 85 -11.36 -7.05 3.48
C ASP A 85 -10.94 -6.83 4.95
N GLU A 86 -10.61 -7.89 5.68
CA GLU A 86 -10.20 -7.81 7.08
C GLU A 86 -8.84 -7.13 7.24
N TYR A 87 -7.85 -7.44 6.39
CA TYR A 87 -6.55 -6.77 6.42
C TYR A 87 -6.67 -5.28 6.12
N ASN A 88 -7.46 -4.89 5.12
CA ASN A 88 -7.73 -3.49 4.83
C ASN A 88 -8.40 -2.79 6.03
N ARG A 89 -9.45 -3.41 6.60
CA ARG A 89 -10.16 -2.86 7.76
C ARG A 89 -9.24 -2.66 8.97
N ARG A 90 -8.35 -3.61 9.24
CA ARG A 90 -7.37 -3.49 10.35
C ARG A 90 -6.37 -2.38 10.09
N ALA A 91 -5.84 -2.29 8.87
CA ALA A 91 -4.92 -1.23 8.50
C ALA A 91 -5.57 0.15 8.65
N ASP A 92 -6.79 0.34 8.12
CA ASP A 92 -7.54 1.59 8.22
C ASP A 92 -7.75 2.00 9.68
N ASN A 93 -8.13 1.06 10.55
CA ASN A 93 -8.30 1.33 11.98
C ASN A 93 -6.99 1.76 12.65
N LYS A 94 -5.87 1.09 12.34
CA LYS A 94 -4.55 1.42 12.89
C LYS A 94 -4.10 2.83 12.47
N LEU A 95 -4.26 3.15 11.18
CA LEU A 95 -3.91 4.45 10.63
C LEU A 95 -4.81 5.57 11.19
N ALA A 96 -6.12 5.32 11.32
CA ALA A 96 -7.05 6.27 11.92
C ALA A 96 -6.71 6.58 13.39
N LEU A 97 -6.37 5.57 14.18
CA LEU A 97 -5.92 5.74 15.57
C LEU A 97 -4.60 6.52 15.66
N ALA A 98 -3.64 6.22 14.79
CA ALA A 98 -2.38 6.96 14.72
C ALA A 98 -2.62 8.45 14.39
N LYS A 99 -3.49 8.72 13.41
CA LYS A 99 -3.87 10.09 13.04
C LYS A 99 -4.54 10.83 14.20
N GLN A 100 -5.50 10.22 14.87
CA GLN A 100 -6.16 10.80 16.04
C GLN A 100 -5.17 11.11 17.17
N THR A 101 -4.16 10.24 17.36
CA THR A 101 -3.11 10.46 18.36
C THR A 101 -2.27 11.68 18.02
N VAL A 102 -1.84 11.83 16.76
CA VAL A 102 -1.08 13.00 16.29
C VAL A 102 -1.90 14.29 16.43
N GLU A 103 -3.18 14.27 16.05
CA GLU A 103 -4.09 15.41 16.22
C GLU A 103 -4.22 15.82 17.68
N THR A 104 -4.41 14.85 18.58
CA THR A 104 -4.51 15.09 20.03
C THR A 104 -3.23 15.73 20.58
N LEU A 105 -2.06 15.24 20.19
CA LEU A 105 -0.76 15.79 20.61
C LEU A 105 -0.58 17.23 20.10
N ASN A 106 -0.87 17.49 18.83
CA ASN A 106 -0.74 18.81 18.23
C ASN A 106 -1.68 19.84 18.89
N SER A 107 -2.94 19.46 19.15
CA SER A 107 -3.88 20.31 19.88
C SER A 107 -3.43 20.58 21.33
N SER A 108 -2.89 19.57 22.03
CA SER A 108 -2.44 19.71 23.41
C SER A 108 -1.20 20.59 23.57
N VAL A 109 -0.27 20.55 22.60
CA VAL A 109 0.95 21.38 22.59
C VAL A 109 0.62 22.87 22.41
N THR A 110 -0.44 23.17 21.65
CA THR A 110 -0.85 24.56 21.39
C THR A 110 -1.49 25.21 22.62
N SER A 111 -2.24 24.45 23.42
CA SER A 111 -2.90 24.94 24.65
C SER A 111 -1.99 25.06 25.88
N ALA A 112 -0.74 24.58 25.81
CA ALA A 112 0.22 24.67 26.91
C ALA A 112 1.23 25.84 26.77
N SER A 113 1.11 26.64 25.70
CA SER A 113 2.02 27.75 25.37
C SER A 113 1.38 29.14 25.54
N GLU A 114 0.20 29.23 26.16
CA GLU A 114 -0.52 30.48 26.48
C GLU A 114 -0.54 30.76 27.99
#